data_AF-A0A9D6ER13-F1
#
_entry.id   AF-A0A9D6ER13-F1
#
_cell.length_a   1.000
_cell.length_b   1.000
_cell.length_c   1.000
_cell.angle_alpha   90.00
_cell.angle_beta   90.00
_cell.angle_gamma   90.00
#
_symmetry.space_group_name_H-M   'P 1'
#
loop_
_entity.id
_entity.type
_entity.pdbx_description
1 polymer ?
#
loop_
_entity_poly.entity_id
_entity_poly.type
_entity_poly.pdbx_seq_one_letter_code
_entity_poly.pdbx_strand_id
1 'polypeptide(L)'
;MDRPIAYDKLAREDRFVRMRARRVVELKLEQGLPPFPDLASRESIKERVHGIMVGELQAMEGAGRTVYDFPDAPWEFAMDMARQVWDESRHVEIYIRLLEHLDGYVGEFPETTILWRCACAEDAAARVAGVNRGLEGLACDVFNQLVHIARKIGDPILEHAVDFVLADEITHVRMGSKWLNALTEGDPERRKRAIEFQESIDERFNLGGMRREGEHEDVPISIATEARRLAGFTEEEIARLIKTTQRSSVY
;
A
#
# COMPACT_ATOMS: atom_id res chain seq x y z
N MET A 1 -18.91 6.29 19.37
CA MET A 1 -17.76 5.81 18.59
C MET A 1 -16.53 6.45 19.17
N ASP A 2 -15.61 5.65 19.71
CA ASP A 2 -14.32 6.18 20.16
C ASP A 2 -13.57 6.72 18.96
N ARG A 3 -12.96 7.89 19.14
CA ARG A 3 -12.21 8.59 18.09
C ARG A 3 -11.10 7.65 17.59
N PRO A 4 -10.83 7.58 16.27
CA PRO A 4 -9.71 6.79 15.75
C PRO A 4 -8.44 7.12 16.53
N ILE A 5 -7.65 6.10 16.89
CA ILE A 5 -6.32 6.31 17.48
C ILE A 5 -5.58 7.27 16.56
N ALA A 6 -5.25 8.44 17.10
CA ALA A 6 -4.59 9.46 16.32
C ALA A 6 -3.23 8.92 15.86
N TYR A 7 -2.81 9.24 14.63
CA TYR A 7 -1.59 8.69 14.03
C TYR A 7 -0.32 8.97 14.86
N ASP A 8 -0.34 10.00 15.72
CA ASP A 8 0.72 10.34 16.67
C ASP A 8 0.76 9.41 17.90
N LYS A 9 -0.26 8.56 18.08
CA LYS A 9 -0.40 7.57 19.15
C LYS A 9 -0.17 6.11 18.70
N LEU A 10 0.21 5.89 17.43
CA LEU A 10 0.68 4.58 16.99
C LEU A 10 1.86 4.11 17.85
N ALA A 11 1.82 2.85 18.27
CA ALA A 11 2.90 2.24 19.00
C ALA A 11 4.09 2.07 18.04
N ARG A 12 5.16 2.81 18.29
CA ARG A 12 6.39 2.78 17.51
C ARG A 12 7.56 2.76 18.47
N GLU A 13 8.59 2.00 18.11
CA GLU A 13 9.86 2.07 18.81
C GLU A 13 10.53 3.44 18.62
N ASP A 14 11.42 3.80 19.53
CA ASP A 14 12.16 5.08 19.51
C ASP A 14 13.03 5.25 18.25
N ARG A 15 13.32 4.15 17.53
CA ARG A 15 14.05 4.16 16.26
C ARG A 15 13.28 4.83 15.12
N PHE A 16 11.94 4.87 15.17
CA PHE A 16 11.14 5.43 14.10
C PHE A 16 11.02 6.95 14.19
N VAL A 17 11.49 7.64 13.15
CA VAL A 17 11.31 9.09 13.00
C VAL A 17 10.07 9.36 12.16
N ARG A 18 8.98 9.79 12.80
CA ARG A 18 7.75 10.18 12.11
C ARG A 18 7.90 11.54 11.44
N MET A 19 7.61 11.61 10.14
CA MET A 19 7.67 12.85 9.39
C MET A 19 6.57 12.94 8.33
N ARG A 20 6.06 14.15 8.08
CA ARG A 20 5.15 14.36 6.95
C ARG A 20 5.93 14.21 5.65
N ALA A 21 5.37 13.49 4.66
CA ALA A 21 5.99 13.28 3.35
C ALA A 21 6.51 14.57 2.72
N ARG A 22 5.71 15.65 2.76
CA ARG A 22 6.14 16.98 2.27
C ARG A 22 7.42 17.49 2.96
N ARG A 23 7.55 17.30 4.29
CA ARG A 23 8.74 17.73 5.02
C ARG A 23 9.96 16.89 4.67
N VAL A 24 9.78 15.59 4.40
CA VAL A 24 10.85 14.72 3.90
C VAL A 24 11.39 15.27 2.57
N VAL A 25 10.50 15.61 1.64
CA VAL A 25 10.87 16.19 0.34
C VAL A 25 11.59 17.53 0.50
N GLU A 26 11.07 18.43 1.33
CA GLU A 26 11.70 19.73 1.62
C GLU A 26 13.12 19.55 2.18
N LEU A 27 13.32 18.63 3.13
CA LEU A 27 14.64 18.34 3.70
C LEU A 27 15.61 17.76 2.67
N LYS A 28 15.16 16.86 1.78
CA LYS A 28 16.00 16.34 0.69
C LYS A 28 16.48 17.48 -0.20
N LEU A 29 15.58 18.38 -0.61
CA LEU A 29 15.92 19.54 -1.42
C LEU A 29 16.87 20.51 -0.69
N GLU A 30 16.64 20.78 0.59
CA GLU A 30 17.53 21.59 1.45
C GLU A 30 18.95 21.01 1.52
N GLN A 31 19.09 19.69 1.42
CA GLN A 31 20.37 18.96 1.44
C GLN A 31 20.98 18.75 0.05
N GLY A 32 20.35 19.25 -1.01
CA GLY A 32 20.80 19.04 -2.40
C GLY A 32 20.58 17.62 -2.93
N LEU A 33 19.75 16.82 -2.25
CA LEU A 33 19.33 15.50 -2.68
C LEU A 33 18.14 15.61 -3.65
N PRO A 34 17.99 14.67 -4.60
CA PRO A 34 16.79 14.63 -5.43
C PRO A 34 15.54 14.42 -4.55
N PRO A 35 14.40 15.04 -4.90
CA PRO A 35 13.17 14.92 -4.11
C PRO A 35 12.63 13.49 -4.09
N PHE A 36 12.96 12.70 -5.12
CA PHE A 36 12.63 11.28 -5.23
C PHE A 36 13.92 10.48 -5.43
N PRO A 37 14.04 9.31 -4.77
CA PRO A 37 15.15 8.40 -5.03
C PRO A 37 15.14 7.96 -6.50
N ASP A 38 16.32 7.72 -7.06
CA ASP A 38 16.43 7.05 -8.35
C ASP A 38 15.89 5.61 -8.25
N LEU A 39 15.72 4.90 -9.37
CA LEU A 39 15.06 3.58 -9.32
C LEU A 39 15.98 2.43 -8.91
N ALA A 40 17.30 2.55 -9.04
CA ALA A 40 18.18 1.37 -9.10
C ALA A 40 19.42 1.44 -8.20
N SER A 41 19.76 2.59 -7.63
CA SER A 41 20.87 2.68 -6.69
C SER A 41 20.55 1.90 -5.42
N ARG A 42 21.59 1.35 -4.79
CA ARG A 42 21.44 0.55 -3.55
C ARG A 42 20.74 1.35 -2.45
N GLU A 43 21.10 2.62 -2.28
CA GLU A 43 20.46 3.51 -1.29
C GLU A 43 18.97 3.74 -1.59
N SER A 44 18.62 3.94 -2.87
CA SER A 44 17.24 4.14 -3.28
C SER A 44 16.38 2.88 -3.11
N ILE A 45 16.94 1.70 -3.39
CA ILE A 45 16.29 0.41 -3.13
C ILE A 45 16.10 0.21 -1.63
N LYS A 46 17.11 0.51 -0.82
CA LYS A 46 17.05 0.43 0.64
C LYS A 46 15.98 1.38 1.22
N GLU A 47 15.91 2.63 0.75
CA GLU A 47 14.84 3.57 1.11
C GLU A 47 13.45 3.01 0.77
N ARG A 48 13.31 2.41 -0.43
CA ARG A 48 12.04 1.82 -0.87
C ARG A 48 11.65 0.60 -0.03
N VAL A 49 12.57 -0.32 0.24
CA VAL A 49 12.35 -1.50 1.09
C VAL A 49 11.97 -1.06 2.51
N HIS A 50 12.58 0.00 3.05
CA HIS A 50 12.18 0.57 4.34
C HIS A 50 10.76 1.16 4.29
N GLY A 51 10.45 1.93 3.25
CA GLY A 51 9.12 2.49 3.06
C GLY A 51 8.04 1.41 2.94
N ILE A 52 8.34 0.30 2.27
CA ILE A 52 7.44 -0.86 2.18
C ILE A 52 7.27 -1.53 3.54
N MET A 53 8.36 -1.79 4.28
CA MET A 53 8.29 -2.35 5.64
C MET A 53 7.35 -1.54 6.55
N VAL A 54 7.45 -0.21 6.50
CA VAL A 54 6.55 0.71 7.21
C VAL A 54 5.11 0.64 6.70
N GLY A 55 4.93 0.35 5.41
CA GLY A 55 3.64 0.08 4.79
C GLY A 55 2.99 -1.17 5.33
N GLU A 56 3.70 -2.29 5.35
CA GLU A 56 3.22 -3.57 5.90
C GLU A 56 2.87 -3.45 7.38
N LEU A 57 3.66 -2.69 8.14
CA LEU A 57 3.36 -2.41 9.54
C LEU A 57 2.01 -1.67 9.68
N GLN A 58 1.74 -0.70 8.81
CA GLN A 58 0.46 0.02 8.82
C GLN A 58 -0.71 -0.81 8.29
N ALA A 59 -0.48 -1.68 7.31
CA ALA A 59 -1.48 -2.62 6.79
C ALA A 59 -1.88 -3.63 7.88
N MET A 60 -0.89 -4.21 8.58
CA MET A 60 -1.08 -5.11 9.73
C MET A 60 -1.94 -4.44 10.82
N GLU A 61 -1.59 -3.22 11.21
CA GLU A 61 -2.34 -2.47 12.22
C GLU A 61 -3.76 -2.12 11.72
N GLY A 62 -3.90 -1.77 10.44
CA GLY A 62 -5.18 -1.44 9.81
C GLY A 62 -6.13 -2.63 9.75
N ALA A 63 -5.63 -3.81 9.37
CA ALA A 63 -6.38 -5.06 9.37
C ALA A 63 -6.79 -5.45 10.79
N GLY A 64 -5.87 -5.37 11.76
CA GLY A 64 -6.14 -5.68 13.17
C GLY A 64 -7.19 -4.74 13.77
N ARG A 65 -7.15 -3.46 13.40
CA ARG A 65 -8.16 -2.49 13.79
C ARG A 65 -9.52 -2.79 13.17
N THR A 66 -9.54 -3.30 11.94
CA THR A 66 -10.78 -3.70 11.25
C THR A 66 -11.46 -4.88 11.95
N VAL A 67 -10.69 -5.84 12.46
CA VAL A 67 -11.22 -6.91 13.34
C VAL A 67 -11.87 -6.33 14.59
N TYR A 68 -11.26 -5.30 15.19
CA TYR A 68 -11.76 -4.68 16.42
C TYR A 68 -12.99 -3.78 16.23
N ASP A 69 -12.99 -2.94 15.18
CA ASP A 69 -14.00 -1.90 14.99
C ASP A 69 -15.37 -2.41 14.53
N PHE A 70 -15.41 -3.60 13.94
CA PHE A 70 -16.62 -4.16 13.33
C PHE A 70 -16.98 -5.51 13.96
N PRO A 71 -17.26 -5.56 15.28
CA PRO A 71 -17.58 -6.81 15.97
C PRO A 71 -18.88 -7.44 15.47
N ASP A 72 -19.77 -6.64 14.87
CA ASP A 72 -21.06 -7.08 14.31
C ASP A 72 -20.96 -7.51 12.83
N ALA A 73 -19.78 -7.43 12.21
CA ALA A 73 -19.57 -7.93 10.85
C ALA A 73 -19.65 -9.47 10.81
N PRO A 74 -19.91 -10.08 9.63
CA PRO A 74 -19.90 -11.53 9.49
C PRO A 74 -18.62 -12.17 10.03
N TRP A 75 -18.71 -13.35 10.64
CA TRP A 75 -17.53 -14.03 11.21
C TRP A 75 -16.41 -14.22 10.19
N GLU A 76 -16.76 -14.56 8.96
CA GLU A 76 -15.81 -14.74 7.87
C GLU A 76 -15.07 -13.43 7.52
N PHE A 77 -15.69 -12.26 7.76
CA PHE A 77 -15.04 -10.96 7.57
C PHE A 77 -13.93 -10.78 8.60
N ALA A 78 -14.26 -10.99 9.87
CA ALA A 78 -13.27 -10.92 10.95
C ALA A 78 -12.13 -11.93 10.73
N MET A 79 -12.44 -13.14 10.27
CA MET A 79 -11.43 -14.16 9.96
C MET A 79 -10.53 -13.77 8.79
N ASP A 80 -11.08 -13.21 7.71
CA ASP A 80 -10.27 -12.76 6.57
C ASP A 80 -9.36 -11.57 6.97
N MET A 81 -9.86 -10.63 7.77
CA MET A 81 -9.04 -9.54 8.29
C MET A 81 -7.96 -10.04 9.26
N ALA A 82 -8.26 -11.04 10.10
CA ALA A 82 -7.27 -11.66 10.97
C ALA A 82 -6.19 -12.45 10.20
N ARG A 83 -6.56 -13.07 9.05
CA ARG A 83 -5.58 -13.68 8.14
C ARG A 83 -4.65 -12.62 7.56
N GLN A 84 -5.20 -11.51 7.08
CA GLN A 84 -4.37 -10.41 6.59
C GLN A 84 -3.42 -9.91 7.69
N VAL A 85 -3.87 -9.73 8.93
CA VAL A 85 -2.95 -9.37 10.05
C VAL A 85 -1.76 -10.32 10.14
N TRP A 86 -2.00 -11.62 10.02
CA TRP A 86 -0.94 -12.62 10.04
C TRP A 86 -0.01 -12.48 8.82
N ASP A 87 -0.57 -12.32 7.63
CA ASP A 87 0.19 -12.17 6.39
C ASP A 87 1.07 -10.93 6.43
N GLU A 88 0.53 -9.77 6.82
CA GLU A 88 1.31 -8.54 6.98
C GLU A 88 2.37 -8.63 8.06
N SER A 89 2.13 -9.39 9.14
CA SER A 89 3.17 -9.61 10.16
C SER A 89 4.37 -10.37 9.58
N ARG A 90 4.13 -11.35 8.70
CA ARG A 90 5.18 -12.06 7.96
C ARG A 90 5.86 -11.13 6.96
N HIS A 91 5.10 -10.27 6.28
CA HIS A 91 5.65 -9.28 5.34
C HIS A 91 6.60 -8.31 6.04
N VAL A 92 6.22 -7.77 7.21
CA VAL A 92 7.10 -6.95 8.04
C VAL A 92 8.41 -7.68 8.35
N GLU A 93 8.35 -8.95 8.77
CA GLU A 93 9.57 -9.74 9.03
C GLU A 93 10.42 -9.93 7.77
N ILE A 94 9.80 -10.23 6.63
CA ILE A 94 10.49 -10.37 5.33
C ILE A 94 11.22 -9.06 4.98
N TYR A 95 10.55 -7.92 5.08
CA TYR A 95 11.15 -6.64 4.72
C TYR A 95 12.21 -6.17 5.73
N ILE A 96 12.12 -6.55 7.01
CA ILE A 96 13.22 -6.37 7.97
C ILE A 96 14.45 -7.15 7.51
N ARG A 97 14.30 -8.41 7.08
CA ARG A 97 15.41 -9.22 6.55
C ARG A 97 15.96 -8.67 5.24
N LEU A 98 15.11 -8.15 4.36
CA LEU A 98 15.55 -7.50 3.13
C LEU A 98 16.32 -6.20 3.42
N LEU A 99 15.92 -5.43 4.44
CA LEU A 99 16.71 -4.28 4.88
C LEU A 99 18.09 -4.70 5.36
N GLU A 100 18.18 -5.73 6.20
CA GLU A 100 19.47 -6.28 6.66
C GLU A 100 20.35 -6.74 5.49
N HIS A 101 19.76 -7.42 4.49
CA HIS A 101 20.44 -7.84 3.25
C HIS A 101 20.99 -6.66 2.42
N LEU A 102 20.34 -5.49 2.53
CA LEU A 102 20.75 -4.26 1.87
C LEU A 102 21.70 -3.40 2.74
N ASP A 103 22.21 -3.93 3.85
CA ASP A 103 23.01 -3.23 4.86
C ASP A 103 22.27 -2.05 5.52
N GLY A 104 20.94 -2.11 5.54
CA GLY A 104 20.06 -1.15 6.18
C GLY A 104 19.55 -1.58 7.54
N TYR A 105 18.80 -0.68 8.18
CA TYR A 105 18.20 -0.96 9.49
C TYR A 105 16.84 -0.29 9.69
N VAL A 106 16.04 -0.86 10.59
CA VAL A 106 14.76 -0.29 10.99
C VAL A 106 14.96 1.09 11.61
N GLY A 107 14.27 2.09 11.06
CA GLY A 107 14.39 3.50 11.46
C GLY A 107 15.44 4.32 10.70
N GLU A 108 16.14 3.72 9.73
CA GLU A 108 17.13 4.44 8.91
C GLU A 108 16.50 5.59 8.10
N PHE A 109 15.26 5.42 7.64
CA PHE A 109 14.49 6.44 6.93
C PHE A 109 13.27 6.91 7.73
N PRO A 110 12.78 8.14 7.51
CA PRO A 110 11.58 8.63 8.18
C PRO A 110 10.33 7.86 7.74
N GLU A 111 9.46 7.52 8.69
CA GLU A 111 8.16 6.92 8.37
C GLU A 111 7.08 7.99 8.09
N THR A 112 6.21 7.69 7.12
CA THR A 112 5.00 8.49 6.85
C THR A 112 3.76 7.66 7.18
N THR A 113 2.78 8.27 7.87
CA THR A 113 1.58 7.56 8.35
C THR A 113 0.39 7.71 7.40
N ILE A 114 0.65 7.76 6.09
CA ILE A 114 -0.39 8.08 5.10
C ILE A 114 -1.39 6.91 4.95
N LEU A 115 -0.91 5.67 5.00
CA LEU A 115 -1.73 4.45 4.92
C LEU A 115 -2.67 4.35 6.13
N TRP A 116 -2.15 4.58 7.34
CA TRP A 116 -2.94 4.57 8.57
C TRP A 116 -4.16 5.50 8.52
N ARG A 117 -3.99 6.70 7.93
CA ARG A 117 -5.10 7.66 7.80
C ARG A 117 -6.23 7.13 6.93
N CYS A 118 -5.93 6.23 5.99
CA CYS A 118 -6.89 5.61 5.09
C CYS A 118 -7.59 4.42 5.75
N ALA A 119 -6.88 3.70 6.64
CA ALA A 119 -7.44 2.64 7.47
C ALA A 119 -8.43 3.11 8.55
N CYS A 120 -8.65 4.42 8.69
CA CYS A 120 -9.54 5.01 9.71
C CYS A 120 -10.99 5.26 9.24
N ALA A 121 -11.43 4.73 8.10
CA ALA A 121 -12.81 4.89 7.64
C ALA A 121 -13.80 4.25 8.63
N GLU A 122 -14.86 4.97 9.03
CA GLU A 122 -15.83 4.49 10.03
C GLU A 122 -16.79 3.42 9.49
N ASP A 123 -16.93 3.31 8.17
CA ASP A 123 -17.75 2.29 7.52
C ASP A 123 -16.87 1.14 7.01
N ALA A 124 -17.26 -0.11 7.31
CA ALA A 124 -16.51 -1.31 6.94
C ALA A 124 -16.35 -1.46 5.42
N ALA A 125 -17.40 -1.14 4.63
CA ALA A 125 -17.34 -1.24 3.18
C ALA A 125 -16.41 -0.18 2.59
N ALA A 126 -16.47 1.06 3.08
CA ALA A 126 -15.52 2.10 2.72
C ALA A 126 -14.07 1.72 3.10
N ARG A 127 -13.88 1.09 4.26
CA ARG A 127 -12.54 0.68 4.71
C ARG A 127 -11.92 -0.37 3.79
N VAL A 128 -12.64 -1.45 3.46
CA VAL A 128 -12.10 -2.46 2.55
C VAL A 128 -11.99 -1.97 1.10
N ALA A 129 -12.83 -1.03 0.68
CA ALA A 129 -12.68 -0.40 -0.63
C ALA A 129 -11.40 0.46 -0.68
N GLY A 130 -11.15 1.27 0.34
CA GLY A 130 -9.97 2.13 0.40
C GLY A 130 -8.67 1.38 0.66
N VAL A 131 -8.64 0.49 1.65
CA VAL A 131 -7.43 -0.24 2.07
C VAL A 131 -7.21 -1.45 1.16
N ASN A 132 -8.02 -2.50 1.30
CA ASN A 132 -7.80 -3.75 0.58
C ASN A 132 -7.81 -3.59 -0.94
N ARG A 133 -8.73 -2.78 -1.49
CA ARG A 133 -8.84 -2.64 -2.95
C ARG A 133 -7.97 -1.51 -3.52
N GLY A 134 -7.89 -0.39 -2.82
CA GLY A 134 -7.06 0.75 -3.20
C GLY A 134 -5.58 0.54 -2.87
N LEU A 135 -5.25 0.50 -1.58
CA LEU A 135 -3.87 0.47 -1.08
C LEU A 135 -3.13 -0.83 -1.39
N GLU A 136 -3.70 -2.00 -1.13
CA GLU A 136 -3.00 -3.27 -1.45
C GLU A 136 -2.85 -3.44 -2.95
N GLY A 137 -3.82 -2.91 -3.70
CA GLY A 137 -3.68 -2.80 -5.14
C GLY A 137 -2.47 -1.96 -5.55
N LEU A 138 -2.26 -0.81 -4.90
CA LEU A 138 -1.07 0.01 -5.12
C LEU A 138 0.20 -0.74 -4.71
N ALA A 139 0.15 -1.49 -3.61
CA ALA A 139 1.25 -2.35 -3.18
C ALA A 139 1.63 -3.33 -4.30
N CYS A 140 0.66 -3.96 -4.98
CA CYS A 140 0.93 -4.81 -6.14
C CYS A 140 1.71 -4.08 -7.25
N ASP A 141 1.39 -2.82 -7.53
CA ASP A 141 2.10 -2.02 -8.55
C ASP A 141 3.55 -1.74 -8.12
N VAL A 142 3.75 -1.38 -6.85
CA VAL A 142 5.08 -1.12 -6.27
C VAL A 142 5.93 -2.38 -6.22
N PHE A 143 5.35 -3.51 -5.82
CA PHE A 143 6.07 -4.78 -5.66
C PHE A 143 6.43 -5.37 -7.02
N ASN A 144 5.52 -5.30 -7.99
CA ASN A 144 5.81 -5.69 -9.37
C ASN A 144 6.99 -4.88 -9.96
N GLN A 145 7.04 -3.56 -9.71
CA GLN A 145 8.18 -2.74 -10.11
C GLN A 145 9.48 -3.15 -9.39
N LEU A 146 9.42 -3.46 -8.10
CA LEU A 146 10.59 -3.86 -7.31
C LEU A 146 11.12 -5.24 -7.72
N VAL A 147 10.25 -6.20 -8.05
CA VAL A 147 10.61 -7.49 -8.65
C VAL A 147 11.37 -7.27 -9.97
N HIS A 148 10.88 -6.37 -10.83
CA HIS A 148 11.59 -6.03 -12.08
C HIS A 148 12.97 -5.43 -11.81
N ILE A 149 13.08 -4.48 -10.86
CA ILE A 149 14.36 -3.87 -10.48
C ILE A 149 15.32 -4.95 -9.97
N ALA A 150 14.86 -5.85 -9.08
CA ALA A 150 15.67 -6.93 -8.51
C ALA A 150 16.25 -7.85 -9.59
N ARG A 151 15.43 -8.25 -10.58
CA ARG A 151 15.87 -9.01 -11.76
C ARG A 151 16.98 -8.29 -12.53
N LYS A 152 16.79 -6.98 -12.78
CA LYS A 152 17.71 -6.17 -13.56
C LYS A 152 19.08 -6.00 -12.90
N ILE A 153 19.11 -5.90 -11.57
CA ILE A 153 20.36 -5.79 -10.80
C ILE A 153 20.95 -7.15 -10.43
N GLY A 154 20.28 -8.26 -10.75
CA GLY A 154 20.73 -9.61 -10.46
C GLY A 154 20.68 -9.97 -8.97
N ASP A 155 19.68 -9.46 -8.23
CA ASP A 155 19.47 -9.79 -6.81
C ASP A 155 18.31 -10.79 -6.64
N PRO A 156 18.59 -12.11 -6.60
CA PRO A 156 17.56 -13.13 -6.49
C PRO A 156 16.91 -13.20 -5.10
N ILE A 157 17.55 -12.64 -4.06
CA ILE A 157 16.98 -12.62 -2.71
C ILE A 157 15.85 -11.60 -2.66
N LEU A 158 16.14 -10.38 -3.15
CA LEU A 158 15.13 -9.33 -3.26
C LEU A 158 13.99 -9.74 -4.20
N GLU A 159 14.31 -10.34 -5.36
CA GLU A 159 13.31 -10.79 -6.33
C GLU A 159 12.33 -11.78 -5.69
N HIS A 160 12.82 -12.92 -5.18
CA HIS A 160 11.94 -13.99 -4.70
C HIS A 160 11.14 -13.58 -3.46
N ALA A 161 11.74 -12.79 -2.57
CA ALA A 161 11.06 -12.33 -1.37
C ALA A 161 9.89 -11.40 -1.72
N VAL A 162 10.11 -10.44 -2.62
CA VAL A 162 9.06 -9.48 -3.01
C VAL A 162 7.99 -10.15 -3.89
N ASP A 163 8.37 -11.10 -4.76
CA ASP A 163 7.42 -11.88 -5.55
C ASP A 163 6.51 -12.75 -4.66
N PHE A 164 7.06 -13.30 -3.57
CA PHE A 164 6.27 -14.01 -2.56
C PHE A 164 5.24 -13.09 -1.89
N VAL A 165 5.64 -11.91 -1.44
CA VAL A 165 4.71 -10.93 -0.84
C VAL A 165 3.64 -10.49 -1.84
N LEU A 166 4.02 -10.23 -3.10
CA LEU A 166 3.08 -9.87 -4.16
C LEU A 166 1.96 -10.90 -4.36
N ALA A 167 2.26 -12.20 -4.18
CA ALA A 167 1.25 -13.25 -4.28
C ALA A 167 0.22 -13.19 -3.14
N ASP A 168 0.65 -12.86 -1.93
CA ASP A 168 -0.23 -12.66 -0.78
C ASP A 168 -1.09 -11.39 -0.99
N GLU A 169 -0.52 -10.30 -1.51
CA GLU A 169 -1.28 -9.05 -1.79
C GLU A 169 -2.41 -9.21 -2.81
N ILE A 170 -2.21 -10.03 -3.85
CA ILE A 170 -3.28 -10.37 -4.79
C ILE A 170 -4.50 -10.96 -4.05
N THR A 171 -4.25 -11.73 -2.99
CA THR A 171 -5.30 -12.32 -2.16
C THR A 171 -5.99 -11.27 -1.28
N HIS A 172 -5.24 -10.34 -0.68
CA HIS A 172 -5.81 -9.24 0.11
C HIS A 172 -6.73 -8.35 -0.74
N VAL A 173 -6.34 -8.07 -1.98
CA VAL A 173 -7.17 -7.29 -2.92
C VAL A 173 -8.46 -8.02 -3.28
N ARG A 174 -8.41 -9.35 -3.47
CA ARG A 174 -9.61 -10.18 -3.70
C ARG A 174 -10.54 -10.15 -2.49
N MET A 175 -10.01 -10.20 -1.28
CA MET A 175 -10.80 -10.06 -0.05
C MET A 175 -11.53 -8.71 -0.02
N GLY A 176 -10.85 -7.62 -0.41
CA GLY A 176 -11.47 -6.30 -0.52
C GLY A 176 -12.68 -6.29 -1.45
N SER A 177 -12.54 -6.91 -2.62
CA SER A 177 -13.62 -7.03 -3.60
C SER A 177 -14.80 -7.87 -3.11
N LYS A 178 -14.51 -9.02 -2.49
CA LYS A 178 -15.51 -9.90 -1.86
C LYS A 178 -16.32 -9.13 -0.82
N TRP A 179 -15.65 -8.45 0.10
CA TRP A 179 -16.29 -7.79 1.23
C TRP A 179 -16.97 -6.48 0.86
N LEU A 180 -16.44 -5.70 -0.08
CA LEU A 180 -17.16 -4.56 -0.63
C LEU A 180 -18.52 -5.01 -1.21
N ASN A 181 -18.56 -6.11 -1.96
CA ASN A 181 -19.81 -6.63 -2.52
C ASN A 181 -20.76 -7.12 -1.41
N ALA A 182 -20.27 -7.95 -0.48
CA ALA A 182 -21.11 -8.53 0.56
C ALA A 182 -21.66 -7.48 1.54
N LEU A 183 -20.83 -6.53 1.99
CA LEU A 183 -21.24 -5.49 2.94
C LEU A 183 -22.19 -4.45 2.33
N THR A 184 -22.29 -4.38 1.01
CA THR A 184 -23.16 -3.43 0.30
C THR A 184 -24.30 -4.09 -0.45
N GLU A 185 -24.50 -5.39 -0.24
CA GLU A 185 -25.61 -6.14 -0.82
C GLU A 185 -26.95 -5.49 -0.41
N GLY A 186 -27.79 -5.19 -1.39
CA GLY A 186 -29.07 -4.52 -1.18
C GLY A 186 -28.99 -3.02 -0.84
N ASP A 187 -27.80 -2.42 -0.77
CA ASP A 187 -27.60 -0.99 -0.47
C ASP A 187 -26.67 -0.31 -1.51
N PRO A 188 -27.23 0.10 -2.67
CA PRO A 188 -26.47 0.77 -3.72
C PRO A 188 -25.84 2.11 -3.28
N GLU A 189 -26.47 2.81 -2.33
CA GLU A 189 -25.96 4.10 -1.86
C GLU A 189 -24.74 3.92 -0.95
N ARG A 190 -24.74 2.90 -0.07
CA ARG A 190 -23.54 2.52 0.69
C ARG A 190 -22.41 2.08 -0.23
N ARG A 191 -22.73 1.30 -1.27
CA ARG A 191 -21.75 0.92 -2.30
C ARG A 191 -21.13 2.13 -2.96
N LYS A 192 -21.96 3.10 -3.39
CA LYS A 192 -21.50 4.33 -4.03
C LYS A 192 -20.54 5.10 -3.12
N ARG A 193 -20.89 5.31 -1.84
CA ARG A 193 -20.01 6.00 -0.88
C ARG A 193 -18.68 5.27 -0.67
N ALA A 194 -18.69 3.93 -0.62
CA ALA A 194 -17.47 3.14 -0.50
C ALA A 194 -16.56 3.29 -1.73
N ILE A 195 -17.13 3.29 -2.94
CA ILE A 195 -16.39 3.53 -4.19
C ILE A 195 -15.83 4.96 -4.24
N GLU A 196 -16.63 5.97 -3.91
CA GLU A 196 -16.17 7.37 -3.84
C GLU A 196 -15.02 7.54 -2.84
N PHE A 197 -15.08 6.83 -1.70
CA PHE A 197 -13.97 6.80 -0.74
C PHE A 197 -12.72 6.16 -1.34
N GLN A 198 -12.84 5.00 -1.99
CA GLN A 198 -11.74 4.36 -2.70
C GLN A 198 -11.10 5.29 -3.74
N GLU A 199 -11.90 5.96 -4.56
CA GLU A 199 -11.42 6.91 -5.57
C GLU A 199 -10.63 8.06 -4.93
N SER A 200 -11.07 8.55 -3.77
CA SER A 200 -10.33 9.57 -3.00
C SER A 200 -8.99 9.08 -2.46
N ILE A 201 -8.86 7.78 -2.18
CA ILE A 201 -7.59 7.15 -1.80
C ILE A 201 -6.72 7.03 -3.05
N ASP A 202 -7.22 6.47 -4.14
CA ASP A 202 -6.47 6.32 -5.40
C ASP A 202 -5.89 7.66 -5.89
N GLU A 203 -6.64 8.76 -5.76
CA GLU A 203 -6.17 10.11 -6.10
C GLU A 203 -5.01 10.56 -5.20
N ARG A 204 -5.10 10.37 -3.88
CA ARG A 204 -4.04 10.72 -2.92
C ARG A 204 -2.76 9.91 -3.14
N PHE A 205 -2.92 8.68 -3.60
CA PHE A 205 -1.83 7.74 -3.86
C PHE A 205 -1.42 7.65 -5.32
N ASN A 206 -1.79 8.64 -6.15
CA ASN A 206 -1.21 8.75 -7.48
C ASN A 206 0.29 9.16 -7.47
N LEU A 207 0.87 9.37 -6.26
CA LEU A 207 2.29 9.67 -6.06
C LEU A 207 2.79 10.83 -6.93
N GLY A 208 1.98 11.90 -7.07
CA GLY A 208 2.33 13.04 -7.94
C GLY A 208 2.41 12.68 -9.43
N GLY A 209 1.71 11.63 -9.86
CA GLY A 209 1.76 11.11 -11.22
C GLY A 209 2.96 10.22 -11.51
N MET A 210 3.66 9.69 -10.50
CA MET A 210 4.74 8.70 -10.70
C MET A 210 4.22 7.32 -11.10
N ARG A 211 2.95 7.04 -10.80
CA ARG A 211 2.25 5.80 -11.13
C ARG A 211 1.49 5.97 -12.43
N ARG A 212 1.80 5.17 -13.47
CA ARG A 212 1.18 5.30 -14.82
C ARG A 212 1.13 3.94 -15.52
N GLU A 213 0.35 3.89 -16.59
CA GLU A 213 0.46 2.82 -17.59
C GLU A 213 1.75 2.99 -18.40
N GLY A 214 2.49 1.90 -18.60
CA GLY A 214 3.74 1.86 -19.36
C GLY A 214 4.62 0.69 -18.96
N GLU A 215 5.66 0.42 -19.74
CA GLU A 215 6.66 -0.60 -19.39
C GLU A 215 7.47 -0.16 -18.17
N HIS A 216 7.97 -1.12 -17.40
CA HIS A 216 8.77 -0.87 -16.18
C HIS A 216 10.01 0.01 -16.40
N GLU A 217 10.49 0.08 -17.63
CA GLU A 217 11.65 0.87 -18.04
C GLU A 217 11.29 2.33 -18.35
N ASP A 218 10.02 2.59 -18.67
CA ASP A 218 9.54 3.89 -19.16
C ASP A 218 8.86 4.71 -18.07
N VAL A 219 8.38 4.07 -17.00
CA VAL A 219 7.64 4.72 -15.91
C VAL A 219 8.20 4.39 -14.53
N PRO A 220 8.13 5.32 -13.55
CA PRO A 220 8.64 5.06 -12.21
C PRO A 220 7.94 3.93 -11.47
N ILE A 221 6.61 3.83 -11.64
CA ILE A 221 5.78 2.74 -11.13
C ILE A 221 4.76 2.39 -12.21
N SER A 222 4.92 1.21 -12.81
CA SER A 222 3.95 0.68 -13.76
C SER A 222 2.73 0.11 -13.04
N ILE A 223 1.53 0.35 -13.58
CA ILE A 223 0.32 -0.33 -13.14
C ILE A 223 0.45 -1.82 -13.49
N ALA A 224 0.43 -2.68 -12.47
CA ALA A 224 0.59 -4.12 -12.60
C ALA A 224 -0.71 -4.77 -13.13
N THR A 225 -1.05 -4.53 -14.40
CA THR A 225 -2.31 -4.96 -15.03
C THR A 225 -2.60 -6.44 -14.81
N GLU A 226 -1.59 -7.32 -14.90
CA GLU A 226 -1.80 -8.75 -14.67
C GLU A 226 -2.11 -9.08 -13.20
N ALA A 227 -1.39 -8.48 -12.25
CA ALA A 227 -1.69 -8.64 -10.83
C ALA A 227 -3.10 -8.13 -10.50
N ARG A 228 -3.53 -7.01 -11.12
CA ARG A 228 -4.89 -6.47 -10.98
C ARG A 228 -5.96 -7.44 -11.50
N ARG A 229 -5.72 -8.10 -12.64
CA ARG A 229 -6.62 -9.13 -13.18
C ARG A 229 -6.71 -10.34 -12.26
N LEU A 230 -5.57 -10.86 -11.79
CA LEU A 230 -5.53 -11.97 -10.83
C LEU A 230 -6.25 -11.62 -9.52
N ALA A 231 -6.17 -10.35 -9.13
CA ALA A 231 -6.85 -9.78 -7.98
C ALA A 231 -8.36 -9.54 -8.19
N GLY A 232 -8.88 -9.79 -9.39
CA GLY A 232 -10.30 -9.75 -9.72
C GLY A 232 -10.80 -8.39 -10.21
N PHE A 233 -9.93 -7.48 -10.65
CA PHE A 233 -10.35 -6.26 -11.33
C PHE A 233 -10.91 -6.58 -12.72
N THR A 234 -11.98 -5.88 -13.12
CA THR A 234 -12.47 -5.92 -14.50
C THR A 234 -11.64 -5.03 -15.41
N GLU A 235 -11.68 -5.27 -16.73
CA GLU A 235 -10.99 -4.41 -17.69
C GLU A 235 -11.48 -2.95 -17.61
N GLU A 236 -12.77 -2.72 -17.31
CA GLU A 236 -13.30 -1.37 -17.12
C GLU A 236 -12.75 -0.69 -15.86
N GLU A 237 -12.53 -1.45 -14.77
CA GLU A 237 -11.91 -0.93 -13.56
C GLU A 237 -10.45 -0.57 -13.79
N ILE A 238 -9.70 -1.43 -14.49
CA ILE A 238 -8.31 -1.17 -14.85
C ILE A 238 -8.23 0.07 -15.77
N ALA A 239 -9.09 0.16 -16.78
CA ALA A 239 -9.13 1.32 -17.68
C ALA A 239 -9.47 2.63 -16.93
N ARG A 240 -10.38 2.58 -15.94
CA ARG A 240 -10.67 3.73 -15.08
C ARG A 240 -9.46 4.15 -14.26
N LEU A 241 -8.79 3.18 -13.64
CA LEU A 241 -7.59 3.40 -12.84
C LEU A 241 -6.50 4.10 -13.67
N ILE A 242 -6.21 3.57 -14.86
CA ILE A 242 -5.25 4.15 -15.82
C ILE A 242 -5.63 5.61 -16.14
N LYS A 243 -6.89 5.86 -16.48
CA LYS A 243 -7.38 7.21 -16.82
C LYS A 243 -7.22 8.20 -15.66
N THR A 244 -7.46 7.76 -14.42
CA THR A 244 -7.29 8.60 -13.22
C THR A 244 -5.82 8.97 -13.01
N THR A 245 -4.89 8.03 -13.22
CA THR A 245 -3.45 8.32 -13.07
C THR A 245 -2.94 9.34 -14.10
N GLN A 246 -3.48 9.33 -15.32
CA GLN A 246 -3.16 10.28 -16.39
C GLN A 246 -3.69 11.71 -16.14
N ARG A 247 -4.77 11.87 -15.37
CA ARG A 247 -5.41 13.18 -15.13
C ARG A 247 -4.70 14.04 -14.10
N SER A 248 -3.85 13.46 -13.27
CA SER A 248 -3.24 14.13 -12.12
C SER A 248 -1.88 14.79 -12.44
N SER A 249 -1.59 15.08 -13.71
CA SER A 249 -0.37 15.79 -14.12
C SER A 249 -0.40 17.30 -13.83
N VAL A 250 -1.22 17.75 -12.89
CA VAL A 250 -1.33 19.17 -12.52
C VAL A 250 -0.84 19.33 -11.09
N TYR A 251 0.49 19.38 -10.93
CA TYR A 251 1.22 20.33 -10.08
C TYR A 251 2.68 20.38 -10.52
#